data_AF-A0A7V8Z521-F1
#
_entry.id   AF-A0A7V8Z521-F1
#
_cell.length_a   1.000
_cell.length_b   1.000
_cell.length_c   1.000
_cell.angle_alpha   90.00
_cell.angle_beta   90.00
_cell.angle_gamma   90.00
#
_symmetry.space_group_name_H-M   'P 1'
#
loop_
_entity.id
_entity.type
_entity.pdbx_description
1 polymer ?
#
loop_
_entity_poly.entity_id
_entity_poly.type
_entity_poly.pdbx_seq_one_letter_code
_entity_poly.pdbx_strand_id
1 'polypeptide(L)'
;MSRATRTDTQAPAQQVADSHDLIRVLGARENNLKDISVELPKRRLTVFTGVSGSGKSSLVFGTIAAESQRMINETYSAFVQGFMPTLPRPEVDVLKGLTTAIIVDQERMGSNPRSTVGTATDANAMLRILFSRLGNPHLGPPTAYSFNVPTRTASGSMRVDKGEGKRIVVRDVVYHGGMCPRCEGMGSVNDFDLTALYDDGKSLNDGALTIPGYSMDGWYGRIFSGTGYFDMDKPIAKFTKKELRDLLYREPTKIKVEGINLTYEGVIPKIQKSMLSKDVDALQPHVRAFVERAVTFTTCPDCDGTRLSKEARSSKINGKNIADVCAMQISDLADWVR
;
A
#
# COMPACT_ATOMS: atom_id res chain seq x y z
N MET A 1 1.95 60.09 42.05
CA MET A 1 2.71 58.91 41.58
C MET A 1 2.58 57.81 42.62
N SER A 2 1.68 56.85 42.41
CA SER A 2 1.49 55.73 43.32
C SER A 2 2.22 54.52 42.75
N ARG A 3 3.23 54.05 43.49
CA ARG A 3 4.09 52.93 43.11
C ARG A 3 3.32 51.65 43.41
N ALA A 4 2.82 50.96 42.39
CA ALA A 4 2.16 49.67 42.55
C ALA A 4 3.20 48.63 43.04
N THR A 5 2.91 48.05 44.20
CA THR A 5 3.68 46.98 44.81
C THR A 5 3.64 45.75 43.91
N ARG A 6 4.80 45.27 43.44
CA ARG A 6 4.89 43.98 42.75
C ARG A 6 4.59 42.88 43.76
N THR A 7 3.53 42.13 43.52
CA THR A 7 3.25 40.88 44.21
C THR A 7 4.37 39.90 43.91
N ASP A 8 5.05 39.39 44.94
CA ASP A 8 6.01 38.30 44.82
C ASP A 8 5.32 37.09 44.21
N THR A 9 5.64 36.78 42.95
CA THR A 9 5.25 35.53 42.32
C THR A 9 6.08 34.42 42.96
N GLN A 10 5.49 33.65 43.88
CA GLN A 10 6.10 32.42 44.37
C GLN A 10 6.53 31.54 43.19
N ALA A 11 7.77 31.04 43.25
CA ALA A 11 8.27 30.10 42.26
C ALA A 11 7.32 28.88 42.20
N PRO A 12 6.89 28.45 40.99
CA PRO A 12 5.97 27.34 40.86
C PRO A 12 6.56 26.09 41.54
N ALA A 13 5.72 25.38 42.30
CA ALA A 13 6.10 24.13 42.96
C ALA A 13 6.76 23.19 41.93
N GLN A 14 7.92 22.65 42.30
CA GLN A 14 8.74 21.82 41.43
C GLN A 14 7.89 20.64 40.94
N GLN A 15 7.66 20.56 39.62
CA GLN A 15 6.81 19.50 39.10
C GLN A 15 7.58 18.18 39.16
N VAL A 16 6.88 17.06 39.40
CA VAL A 16 7.49 15.72 39.44
C VAL A 16 8.34 15.45 38.19
N ALA A 17 7.95 16.00 37.03
CA ALA A 17 8.70 15.89 35.79
C ALA A 17 10.12 16.49 35.87
N ASP A 18 10.34 17.51 36.69
CA ASP A 18 11.64 18.21 36.85
C ASP A 18 12.62 17.43 37.74
N SER A 19 12.18 16.32 38.32
CA SER A 19 13.06 15.36 39.00
C SER A 19 13.74 14.37 38.03
N HIS A 20 13.37 14.41 36.74
CA HIS A 20 13.92 13.53 35.72
C HIS A 20 15.04 14.16 34.91
N ASP A 21 15.84 13.29 34.27
CA ASP A 21 16.94 13.69 33.38
C ASP A 21 16.47 14.58 32.22
N LEU A 22 17.41 15.35 31.69
CA LEU A 22 17.21 16.22 30.53
C LEU A 22 17.73 15.53 29.26
N ILE A 23 17.14 15.88 28.12
CA ILE A 23 17.77 15.71 26.81
C ILE A 23 18.60 16.96 26.56
N ARG A 24 19.92 16.82 26.45
CA ARG A 24 20.83 17.95 26.22
C ARG A 24 21.36 17.90 24.81
N VAL A 25 21.09 18.95 24.04
CA VAL A 25 21.61 19.19 22.70
C VAL A 25 22.57 20.35 22.81
N LEU A 26 23.86 20.17 22.52
CA LEU A 26 24.86 21.23 22.56
C LEU A 26 25.52 21.36 21.18
N GLY A 27 25.56 22.59 20.68
CA GLY A 27 26.20 22.94 19.41
C GLY A 27 25.57 22.29 18.18
N ALA A 28 24.24 22.25 18.09
CA ALA A 28 23.56 21.73 16.91
C ALA A 28 23.71 22.67 15.70
N ARG A 29 24.18 22.12 14.58
CA ARG A 29 24.47 22.83 13.31
C ARG A 29 23.84 22.17 12.09
N GLU A 30 22.95 21.21 12.31
CA GLU A 30 22.22 20.52 11.25
C GLU A 30 21.45 21.50 10.35
N ASN A 31 21.64 21.40 9.03
CA ASN A 31 21.09 22.30 8.02
C ASN A 31 21.43 23.79 8.27
N ASN A 32 20.45 24.57 8.74
CA ASN A 32 20.56 26.01 8.96
C ASN A 32 20.63 26.40 10.45
N LEU A 33 20.80 25.43 11.35
CA LEU A 33 21.03 25.68 12.76
C LEU A 33 22.38 26.37 12.97
N LYS A 34 22.40 27.36 13.86
CA LYS A 34 23.58 28.19 14.14
C LYS A 34 24.09 27.92 15.56
N ASP A 35 24.73 26.77 15.74
CA ASP A 35 25.35 26.36 17.00
C ASP A 35 24.38 26.36 18.19
N ILE A 36 23.20 25.78 17.98
CA ILE A 36 22.10 25.83 18.95
C ILE A 36 22.35 24.86 20.10
N SER A 37 22.27 25.37 21.34
CA SER A 37 22.33 24.57 22.55
C SER A 37 21.02 24.69 23.33
N VAL A 38 20.39 23.57 23.66
CA VAL A 38 19.11 23.50 24.38
C VAL A 38 19.06 22.29 25.30
N GLU A 39 18.43 22.45 26.45
CA GLU A 39 18.09 21.36 27.37
C GLU A 39 16.57 21.18 27.41
N LEU A 40 16.11 19.95 27.15
CA LEU A 40 14.70 19.60 27.09
C LEU A 40 14.35 18.69 28.27
N PRO A 41 13.35 19.03 29.10
CA PRO A 41 12.94 18.18 30.21
C PRO A 41 12.24 16.92 29.72
N LYS A 42 12.66 15.76 30.21
CA LYS A 42 11.92 14.51 29.97
C LYS A 42 10.59 14.53 30.71
N ARG A 43 9.65 13.71 30.23
CA ARG A 43 8.30 13.55 30.81
C ARG A 43 7.50 14.86 30.87
N ARG A 44 7.82 15.82 30.00
CA ARG A 44 7.02 17.02 29.73
C ARG A 44 6.65 17.09 28.26
N LEU A 45 5.48 17.65 27.98
CA LEU A 45 5.13 18.08 26.62
C LEU A 45 5.97 19.31 26.27
N THR A 46 6.96 19.11 25.41
CA THR A 46 7.80 20.20 24.88
C THR A 46 7.29 20.59 23.51
N VAL A 47 7.01 21.89 23.31
CA VAL A 47 6.51 22.41 22.04
C VAL A 47 7.57 23.32 21.42
N PHE A 48 7.98 23.00 20.19
CA PHE A 48 8.86 23.84 19.38
C PHE A 48 8.02 24.74 18.48
N THR A 49 8.18 26.05 18.60
CA THR A 49 7.42 27.06 17.83
C THR A 49 8.35 28.06 17.14
N GLY A 50 7.87 28.71 16.09
CA GLY A 50 8.64 29.66 15.28
C GLY A 50 8.22 29.66 13.81
N VAL A 51 8.67 30.67 13.05
CA VAL A 51 8.34 30.86 11.62
C VAL A 51 8.82 29.70 10.73
N SER A 52 8.23 29.54 9.55
CA SER A 52 8.71 28.55 8.56
C SER A 52 10.21 28.75 8.26
N GLY A 53 10.96 27.67 8.13
CA GLY A 53 12.41 27.72 7.90
C GLY A 53 13.26 28.09 9.13
N SER A 54 12.69 28.31 10.32
CA SER A 54 13.47 28.68 11.52
C SER A 54 14.38 27.59 12.10
N GLY A 55 14.45 26.40 11.48
CA GLY A 55 15.27 25.28 11.95
C GLY A 55 14.59 24.33 12.95
N LYS A 56 13.29 24.48 13.24
CA LYS A 56 12.55 23.58 14.15
C LYS A 56 12.69 22.11 13.75
N SER A 57 12.40 21.81 12.48
CA SER A 57 12.47 20.45 11.95
C SER A 57 13.91 19.94 11.91
N SER A 58 14.87 20.81 11.60
CA SER A 58 16.30 20.49 11.66
C SER A 58 16.70 20.03 13.06
N LEU A 59 16.28 20.73 14.11
CA LEU A 59 16.60 20.38 15.48
C LEU A 59 15.87 19.12 15.97
N VAL A 60 14.55 19.02 15.74
CA VAL A 60 13.73 17.91 16.25
C VAL A 60 13.94 16.62 15.45
N PHE A 61 13.75 16.68 14.13
CA PHE A 61 13.81 15.50 13.27
C PHE A 61 15.23 15.25 12.77
N GLY A 62 15.90 16.30 12.26
CA GLY A 62 17.24 16.19 11.68
C GLY A 62 18.35 15.91 12.69
N THR A 63 18.22 16.36 13.94
CA THR A 63 19.23 16.15 14.99
C THR A 63 18.79 15.13 16.03
N ILE A 64 17.76 15.44 16.83
CA ILE A 64 17.37 14.61 17.99
C ILE A 64 16.85 13.24 17.55
N ALA A 65 15.87 13.21 16.65
CA ALA A 65 15.26 11.96 16.21
C ALA A 65 16.21 11.13 15.33
N ALA A 66 16.96 11.80 14.44
CA ALA A 66 17.96 11.13 13.60
C ALA A 66 19.03 10.40 14.42
N GLU A 67 19.61 11.05 15.45
CA GLU A 67 20.61 10.38 16.29
C GLU A 67 19.99 9.25 17.11
N SER A 68 18.78 9.45 17.64
CA SER A 68 18.08 8.39 18.37
C SER A 68 17.82 7.16 17.49
N GLN A 69 17.36 7.37 16.25
CA GLN A 69 17.15 6.28 15.30
C GLN A 69 18.45 5.60 14.90
N ARG A 70 19.54 6.37 14.71
CA ARG A 70 20.88 5.84 14.44
C ARG A 70 21.36 4.92 15.56
N MET A 71 21.24 5.35 16.82
CA MET A 71 21.59 4.55 17.99
C MET A 71 20.76 3.27 18.11
N ILE A 72 19.47 3.32 17.79
CA ILE A 72 18.61 2.12 17.75
C ILE A 72 19.09 1.17 16.64
N ASN A 73 19.41 1.71 15.46
CA ASN A 73 19.87 0.91 14.33
C ASN A 73 21.14 0.12 14.69
N GLU A 74 22.03 0.69 15.50
CA GLU A 74 23.25 0.04 16.00
C GLU A 74 22.97 -1.13 16.96
N THR A 75 21.77 -1.23 17.53
CA THR A 75 21.40 -2.36 18.40
C THR A 75 20.96 -3.61 17.63
N TYR A 76 20.67 -3.49 16.33
CA TYR A 76 20.35 -4.65 15.48
C TYR A 76 21.62 -5.45 15.14
N SER A 77 21.43 -6.71 14.73
CA SER A 77 22.54 -7.55 14.30
C SER A 77 23.24 -6.98 13.06
N ALA A 78 24.55 -7.24 12.93
CA ALA A 78 25.33 -6.81 11.76
C ALA A 78 24.72 -7.28 10.42
N PHE A 79 24.04 -8.44 10.41
CA PHE A 79 23.31 -8.92 9.25
C PHE A 79 22.17 -7.99 8.85
N VAL A 80 21.35 -7.55 9.81
CA VAL A 80 20.22 -6.64 9.55
C VAL A 80 20.74 -5.25 9.17
N GLN A 81 21.78 -4.76 9.84
CA GLN A 81 22.39 -3.46 9.56
C GLN A 81 22.83 -3.32 8.09
N GLY A 82 23.29 -4.40 7.45
CA GLY A 82 23.66 -4.40 6.03
C GLY A 82 22.50 -4.11 5.05
N PHE A 83 21.25 -4.25 5.49
CA PHE A 83 20.04 -3.92 4.71
C PHE A 83 19.35 -2.63 5.16
N MET A 84 19.81 -2.02 6.25
CA MET A 84 19.20 -0.80 6.79
C MET A 84 19.72 0.44 6.08
N PRO A 85 18.91 1.51 5.98
CA PRO A 85 19.41 2.80 5.51
C PRO A 85 20.53 3.29 6.43
N THR A 86 21.66 3.67 5.85
CA THR A 86 22.72 4.38 6.55
C THR A 86 22.23 5.79 6.87
N LEU A 87 21.87 6.03 8.13
CA LEU A 87 21.53 7.38 8.59
C LEU A 87 22.82 8.16 8.84
N PRO A 88 23.01 9.34 8.21
CA PRO A 88 24.16 10.18 8.52
C PRO A 88 24.11 10.61 9.98
N ARG A 89 25.28 10.75 10.59
CA ARG A 89 25.37 11.32 11.93
C ARG A 89 25.06 12.82 11.83
N PRO A 90 24.13 13.36 12.63
CA PRO A 90 23.81 14.78 12.58
C PRO A 90 24.97 15.64 13.10
N GLU A 91 25.05 16.87 12.60
CA GLU A 91 26.06 17.85 13.02
C GLU A 91 25.71 18.45 14.40
N VAL A 92 26.24 17.85 15.47
CA VAL A 92 26.05 18.28 16.86
C VAL A 92 27.27 17.89 17.72
N ASP A 93 27.68 18.76 18.65
CA ASP A 93 28.86 18.48 19.50
C ASP A 93 28.56 17.46 20.59
N VAL A 94 27.47 17.66 21.32
CA VAL A 94 27.04 16.75 22.39
C VAL A 94 25.53 16.56 22.31
N LEU A 95 25.14 15.28 22.28
CA LEU A 95 23.74 14.89 22.42
C LEU A 95 23.63 13.84 23.52
N LYS A 96 23.07 14.23 24.68
CA LYS A 96 23.01 13.39 25.88
C LYS A 96 21.58 13.18 26.34
N GLY A 97 21.33 12.03 26.93
CA GLY A 97 20.04 11.72 27.55
C GLY A 97 18.96 11.36 26.54
N LEU A 98 19.31 11.01 25.30
CA LEU A 98 18.35 10.51 24.32
C LEU A 98 17.63 9.26 24.83
N THR A 99 16.36 9.16 24.46
CA THR A 99 15.56 7.96 24.54
C THR A 99 15.16 7.56 23.13
N THR A 100 14.65 6.34 22.96
CA THR A 100 14.06 5.91 21.68
C THR A 100 13.04 6.93 21.20
N ALA A 101 13.30 7.52 20.04
CA ALA A 101 12.40 8.45 19.39
C ALA A 101 11.42 7.66 18.51
N ILE A 102 10.14 8.00 18.62
CA ILE A 102 9.10 7.55 17.69
C ILE A 102 8.65 8.79 16.95
N ILE A 103 8.89 8.83 15.65
CA ILE A 103 8.51 9.94 14.80
C ILE A 103 7.05 9.74 14.38
N VAL A 104 6.23 10.76 14.62
CA VAL A 104 4.86 10.83 14.12
C VAL A 104 4.77 12.08 13.27
N ASP A 105 4.68 11.90 11.95
CA ASP A 105 4.62 12.97 10.97
C ASP A 105 3.34 12.88 10.11
N GLN A 106 3.32 13.61 9.00
CA GLN A 106 2.23 13.63 8.04
C GLN A 106 2.67 13.06 6.68
N GLU A 107 3.76 12.29 6.63
CA GLU A 107 4.15 11.64 5.39
C GLU A 107 3.04 10.69 4.95
N ARG A 108 2.75 10.68 3.64
CA ARG A 108 1.73 9.80 3.11
C ARG A 108 2.17 8.36 3.33
N MET A 109 1.30 7.57 3.97
CA MET A 109 1.47 6.13 4.01
C MET A 109 1.57 5.57 2.59
N GLY A 110 2.37 4.53 2.40
CA GLY A 110 2.57 3.87 1.11
C GLY A 110 1.23 3.55 0.42
N SER A 111 1.11 3.93 -0.84
CA SER A 111 -0.12 3.82 -1.61
C SER A 111 -0.26 2.42 -2.20
N ASN A 112 -1.02 1.57 -1.52
CA ASN A 112 -1.44 0.26 -2.02
C ASN A 112 -2.97 0.24 -2.06
N PRO A 113 -3.61 -0.08 -3.21
CA PRO A 113 -5.07 -0.16 -3.32
C PRO A 113 -5.76 -1.09 -2.30
N ARG A 114 -5.01 -2.07 -1.78
CA ARG A 114 -5.49 -3.01 -0.75
C ARG A 114 -5.22 -2.54 0.69
N SER A 115 -4.54 -1.41 0.89
CA SER A 115 -4.39 -0.78 2.20
C SER A 115 -5.68 -0.07 2.60
N THR A 116 -6.11 -0.30 3.83
CA THR A 116 -7.29 0.31 4.47
C THR A 116 -6.92 0.73 5.89
N VAL A 117 -7.78 1.53 6.53
CA VAL A 117 -7.61 1.85 7.97
C VAL A 117 -7.52 0.57 8.82
N GLY A 118 -8.34 -0.45 8.50
CA GLY A 118 -8.33 -1.72 9.21
C GLY A 118 -7.03 -2.52 9.05
N THR A 119 -6.31 -2.38 7.93
CA THR A 119 -4.98 -3.01 7.77
C THR A 119 -3.87 -2.17 8.39
N ALA A 120 -3.98 -0.84 8.36
CA ALA A 120 -2.99 0.06 8.95
C ALA A 120 -2.94 -0.03 10.49
N THR A 121 -4.07 -0.37 11.12
CA THR A 121 -4.24 -0.43 12.58
C THR A 121 -4.22 -1.85 13.13
N ASP A 122 -4.02 -2.86 12.29
CA ASP A 122 -4.22 -4.29 12.61
C ASP A 122 -5.60 -4.69 13.14
N ALA A 123 -6.58 -3.77 13.19
CA ALA A 123 -7.94 -4.07 13.62
C ALA A 123 -8.57 -5.18 12.76
N ASN A 124 -8.35 -5.16 11.45
CA ASN A 124 -8.83 -6.20 10.55
C ASN A 124 -8.13 -7.55 10.80
N ALA A 125 -6.85 -7.57 11.22
CA ALA A 125 -6.20 -8.82 11.59
C ALA A 125 -6.85 -9.45 12.83
N MET A 126 -7.18 -8.63 13.83
CA MET A 126 -7.89 -9.05 15.03
C MET A 126 -9.31 -9.54 14.72
N LEU A 127 -10.05 -8.84 13.86
CA LEU A 127 -11.36 -9.28 13.39
C LEU A 127 -11.30 -10.63 12.67
N ARG A 128 -10.30 -10.86 11.80
CA ARG A 128 -10.13 -12.16 11.14
C ARG A 128 -9.87 -13.29 12.14
N ILE A 129 -9.13 -13.03 13.22
CA ILE A 129 -8.96 -14.02 14.30
C ILE A 129 -10.30 -14.30 14.99
N LEU A 130 -11.07 -13.26 15.31
CA LEU A 130 -12.39 -13.39 15.92
C LEU A 130 -13.34 -14.23 15.05
N PHE A 131 -13.49 -13.89 13.77
CA PHE A 131 -14.32 -14.63 12.81
C PHE A 131 -13.82 -16.05 12.55
N SER A 132 -12.51 -16.28 12.56
CA SER A 132 -11.97 -17.64 12.45
C SER A 132 -12.40 -18.54 13.62
N ARG A 133 -12.57 -17.98 14.82
CA ARG A 133 -12.89 -18.74 16.03
C ARG A 133 -14.39 -18.87 16.28
N LEU A 134 -15.14 -17.81 16.03
CA LEU A 134 -16.56 -17.70 16.44
C LEU A 134 -17.54 -17.61 15.26
N GLY A 135 -17.05 -17.41 14.04
CA GLY A 135 -17.90 -17.26 12.86
C GLY A 135 -18.64 -18.54 12.52
N ASN A 136 -19.93 -18.41 12.23
CA ASN A 136 -20.80 -19.49 11.78
C ASN A 136 -21.40 -19.16 10.40
N PRO A 137 -21.23 -20.02 9.37
CA PRO A 137 -20.42 -21.24 9.35
C PRO A 137 -18.92 -20.99 9.55
N HIS A 138 -18.22 -21.98 10.11
CA HIS A 138 -16.77 -21.92 10.29
C HIS A 138 -16.05 -22.18 8.95
N LEU A 139 -15.21 -21.23 8.52
CA LEU A 139 -14.47 -21.28 7.25
C LEU A 139 -12.99 -21.66 7.39
N GLY A 140 -12.54 -21.92 8.62
CA GLY A 140 -11.13 -22.21 8.91
C GLY A 140 -10.35 -20.99 9.42
N PRO A 141 -9.04 -20.93 9.12
CA PRO A 141 -8.12 -19.98 9.74
C PRO A 141 -8.36 -18.51 9.33
N PRO A 142 -7.71 -17.53 9.99
CA PRO A 142 -7.85 -16.10 9.66
C PRO A 142 -7.56 -15.72 8.19
N THR A 143 -6.88 -16.58 7.43
CA THR A 143 -6.63 -16.40 6.00
C THR A 143 -7.91 -16.54 5.16
N ALA A 144 -8.87 -17.36 5.60
CA ALA A 144 -10.17 -17.54 4.96
C ALA A 144 -11.03 -16.27 4.98
N TYR A 145 -10.68 -15.30 5.83
CA TYR A 145 -11.35 -14.00 5.97
C TYR A 145 -10.51 -12.84 5.44
N SER A 146 -9.38 -13.12 4.78
CA SER A 146 -8.49 -12.09 4.25
C SER A 146 -8.82 -11.75 2.80
N PHE A 147 -9.15 -10.50 2.53
CA PHE A 147 -9.31 -10.02 1.15
C PHE A 147 -7.99 -9.98 0.35
N ASN A 148 -6.84 -10.24 0.98
CA ASN A 148 -5.53 -10.32 0.32
C ASN A 148 -5.12 -11.76 -0.07
N VAL A 149 -5.91 -12.77 0.30
CA VAL A 149 -5.55 -14.18 0.11
C VAL A 149 -6.58 -14.86 -0.81
N PRO A 150 -6.20 -15.30 -2.03
CA PRO A 150 -7.07 -16.11 -2.88
C PRO A 150 -7.32 -17.49 -2.27
N THR A 151 -8.50 -18.05 -2.54
CA THR A 151 -8.74 -19.48 -2.39
C THR A 151 -7.85 -20.25 -3.37
N ARG A 152 -7.22 -21.33 -2.90
CA ARG A 152 -6.31 -22.16 -3.70
C ARG A 152 -6.67 -23.63 -3.55
N THR A 153 -6.66 -24.37 -4.64
CA THR A 153 -6.82 -25.83 -4.61
C THR A 153 -5.47 -26.46 -4.91
N ALA A 154 -5.05 -27.42 -4.07
CA ALA A 154 -3.80 -28.15 -4.24
C ALA A 154 -4.05 -29.66 -4.32
N SER A 155 -3.39 -30.29 -5.28
CA SER A 155 -3.37 -31.74 -5.47
C SER A 155 -1.91 -32.19 -5.56
N GLY A 156 -1.51 -33.20 -4.79
CA GLY A 156 -0.13 -33.66 -4.70
C GLY A 156 0.04 -34.90 -3.82
N SER A 157 1.28 -35.34 -3.62
CA SER A 157 1.60 -36.44 -2.69
C SER A 157 2.37 -35.91 -1.48
N MET A 158 1.85 -36.11 -0.28
CA MET A 158 2.51 -35.79 0.97
C MET A 158 3.19 -37.05 1.51
N ARG A 159 4.44 -36.90 1.98
CA ARG A 159 5.19 -37.98 2.62
C ARG A 159 5.30 -37.63 4.10
N VAL A 160 4.93 -38.57 4.98
CA VAL A 160 4.98 -38.37 6.43
C VAL A 160 6.25 -39.05 6.96
N ASP A 161 7.10 -38.30 7.66
CA ASP A 161 8.41 -38.79 8.14
C ASP A 161 8.32 -39.82 9.27
N LYS A 162 7.17 -39.91 9.97
CA LYS A 162 6.93 -40.87 11.07
C LYS A 162 5.84 -41.87 10.71
N GLY A 163 6.22 -42.94 9.99
CA GLY A 163 5.38 -44.11 9.73
C GLY A 163 5.57 -44.69 8.33
N GLU A 164 6.26 -45.83 8.21
CA GLU A 164 6.40 -46.71 7.02
C GLU A 164 6.60 -46.05 5.64
N GLY A 165 6.99 -44.77 5.56
CA GLY A 165 7.11 -44.04 4.30
C GLY A 165 5.83 -43.97 3.47
N LYS A 166 4.64 -44.11 4.09
CA LYS A 166 3.36 -44.08 3.37
C LYS A 166 3.19 -42.73 2.66
N ARG A 167 3.12 -42.79 1.33
CA ARG A 167 2.75 -41.64 0.48
C ARG A 167 1.25 -41.45 0.55
N ILE A 168 0.81 -40.35 1.14
CA ILE A 168 -0.60 -39.95 1.13
C ILE A 168 -0.80 -39.09 -0.12
N VAL A 169 -1.62 -39.54 -1.05
CA VAL A 169 -2.03 -38.73 -2.20
C VAL A 169 -3.14 -37.80 -1.73
N VAL A 170 -2.82 -36.52 -1.61
CA VAL A 170 -3.75 -35.46 -1.28
C VAL A 170 -4.36 -34.98 -2.60
N ARG A 171 -5.64 -35.23 -2.82
CA ARG A 171 -6.37 -34.74 -4.00
C ARG A 171 -7.32 -33.64 -3.57
N ASP A 172 -7.26 -32.53 -4.29
CA ASP A 172 -8.22 -31.43 -4.28
C ASP A 172 -8.47 -30.80 -2.90
N VAL A 173 -7.39 -30.61 -2.12
CA VAL A 173 -7.50 -29.86 -0.86
C VAL A 173 -7.65 -28.38 -1.16
N VAL A 174 -8.78 -27.84 -0.71
CA VAL A 174 -9.12 -26.42 -0.86
C VAL A 174 -8.62 -25.65 0.37
N TYR A 175 -7.72 -24.71 0.14
CA TYR A 175 -7.31 -23.70 1.10
C TYR A 175 -8.18 -22.47 0.90
N HIS A 176 -9.13 -22.26 1.80
CA HIS A 176 -10.04 -21.12 1.72
C HIS A 176 -9.29 -19.80 1.94
N GLY A 177 -9.50 -18.87 1.00
CA GLY A 177 -9.08 -17.49 1.07
C GLY A 177 -10.30 -16.57 1.06
N GLY A 178 -10.15 -15.40 1.69
CA GLY A 178 -11.24 -14.43 1.78
C GLY A 178 -11.36 -13.52 0.56
N MET A 179 -10.43 -13.55 -0.39
CA MET A 179 -10.40 -12.61 -1.50
C MET A 179 -11.53 -12.83 -2.50
N CYS A 180 -12.25 -11.77 -2.86
CA CYS A 180 -13.17 -11.79 -3.99
C CYS A 180 -12.38 -12.10 -5.28
N PRO A 181 -12.73 -13.16 -6.04
CA PRO A 181 -11.96 -13.55 -7.23
C PRO A 181 -12.11 -12.55 -8.38
N ARG A 182 -13.24 -11.84 -8.49
CA ARG A 182 -13.51 -10.92 -9.60
C ARG A 182 -12.71 -9.62 -9.52
N CYS A 183 -12.65 -9.00 -8.34
CA CYS A 183 -11.89 -7.76 -8.13
C CYS A 183 -10.53 -7.98 -7.47
N GLU A 184 -10.15 -9.24 -7.22
CA GLU A 184 -8.94 -9.61 -6.49
C GLU A 184 -8.74 -8.81 -5.19
N GLY A 185 -9.82 -8.64 -4.42
CA GLY A 185 -9.76 -7.91 -3.14
C GLY A 185 -9.61 -6.39 -3.25
N MET A 186 -9.78 -5.79 -4.45
CA MET A 186 -9.81 -4.34 -4.61
C MET A 186 -11.17 -3.73 -4.20
N GLY A 187 -12.26 -4.47 -4.41
CA GLY A 187 -13.64 -4.01 -4.14
C GLY A 187 -14.25 -3.21 -5.28
N SER A 188 -13.44 -2.69 -6.19
CA SER A 188 -13.87 -2.11 -7.46
C SER A 188 -13.51 -3.02 -8.63
N VAL A 189 -14.28 -2.94 -9.70
CA VAL A 189 -13.88 -3.43 -11.02
C VAL A 189 -13.71 -2.24 -11.94
N ASN A 190 -12.71 -2.36 -12.80
CA ASN A 190 -12.37 -1.34 -13.77
C ASN A 190 -13.15 -1.66 -15.03
N ASP A 191 -14.09 -0.80 -15.39
CA ASP A 191 -14.68 -0.83 -16.73
C ASP A 191 -13.94 0.18 -17.61
N PHE A 192 -13.72 -0.17 -18.87
CA PHE A 192 -12.91 0.62 -19.78
C PHE A 192 -13.80 1.33 -20.78
N ASP A 193 -13.69 2.65 -20.83
CA ASP A 193 -14.21 3.39 -21.97
C ASP A 193 -13.30 3.13 -23.17
N LEU A 194 -13.76 2.27 -24.08
CA LEU A 194 -13.01 1.89 -25.28
C LEU A 194 -12.72 3.09 -26.17
N THR A 195 -13.58 4.11 -26.17
CA THR A 195 -13.36 5.33 -26.98
C THR A 195 -12.18 6.16 -26.47
N ALA A 196 -11.81 5.97 -25.20
CA ALA A 196 -10.63 6.59 -24.61
C ALA A 196 -9.34 5.76 -24.81
N LEU A 197 -9.46 4.50 -25.24
CA LEU A 197 -8.34 3.59 -25.52
C LEU A 197 -7.85 3.66 -26.97
N TYR A 198 -8.77 3.87 -27.92
CA TYR A 198 -8.43 3.97 -29.32
C TYR A 198 -9.43 4.81 -30.13
N ASP A 199 -8.92 5.38 -31.23
CA ASP A 199 -9.68 6.02 -32.29
C ASP A 199 -10.06 4.97 -33.34
N ASP A 200 -11.35 4.66 -33.48
CA ASP A 200 -11.82 3.59 -34.35
C ASP A 200 -11.76 3.94 -35.85
N GLY A 201 -11.67 5.23 -36.18
CA GLY A 201 -11.49 5.72 -37.54
C GLY A 201 -10.08 5.51 -38.10
N LYS A 202 -9.10 5.22 -37.24
CA LYS A 202 -7.68 5.07 -37.61
C LYS A 202 -7.23 3.61 -37.64
N SER A 203 -6.20 3.36 -38.45
CA SER A 203 -5.47 2.11 -38.43
C SER A 203 -4.46 2.07 -37.27
N LEU A 204 -3.93 0.88 -36.95
CA LEU A 204 -2.89 0.81 -35.92
C LEU A 204 -1.68 1.65 -36.34
N ASN A 205 -1.21 1.55 -37.59
CA ASN A 205 -0.09 2.33 -38.13
C ASN A 205 -0.30 3.85 -38.03
N ASP A 206 -1.53 4.33 -38.20
CA ASP A 206 -1.88 5.76 -38.06
C ASP A 206 -1.98 6.22 -36.59
N GLY A 207 -1.57 5.38 -35.63
CA GLY A 207 -1.59 5.71 -34.22
C GLY A 207 -2.99 5.68 -33.61
N ALA A 208 -3.80 4.67 -33.94
CA ALA A 208 -5.15 4.54 -33.38
C ALA A 208 -5.18 4.42 -31.84
N LEU A 209 -4.15 3.87 -31.20
CA LEU A 209 -4.12 3.71 -29.74
C LEU A 209 -3.77 5.03 -29.04
N THR A 210 -4.66 5.51 -28.17
CA THR A 210 -4.53 6.78 -27.43
C THR A 210 -3.89 6.60 -26.04
N ILE A 211 -3.32 5.43 -25.78
CA ILE A 211 -2.78 5.03 -24.48
C ILE A 211 -1.34 5.54 -24.34
N PRO A 212 -0.97 6.21 -23.22
CA PRO A 212 0.40 6.67 -23.02
C PRO A 212 1.43 5.55 -23.13
N GLY A 213 2.47 5.80 -23.93
CA GLY A 213 3.57 4.84 -24.17
C GLY A 213 3.30 3.81 -25.27
N TYR A 214 2.08 3.77 -25.84
CA TYR A 214 1.79 2.96 -27.03
C TYR A 214 2.06 3.76 -28.29
N SER A 215 3.25 3.58 -28.86
CA SER A 215 3.63 4.13 -30.16
C SER A 215 3.92 3.00 -31.14
N MET A 216 3.46 3.16 -32.38
CA MET A 216 3.72 2.21 -33.46
C MET A 216 5.11 2.34 -34.07
N ASP A 217 5.79 3.47 -33.87
CA ASP A 217 7.21 3.61 -34.23
C ASP A 217 8.13 2.87 -33.25
N GLY A 218 7.59 2.52 -32.08
CA GLY A 218 8.29 1.87 -30.98
C GLY A 218 8.16 0.34 -30.97
N TRP A 219 8.43 -0.22 -29.79
CA TRP A 219 8.39 -1.66 -29.55
C TRP A 219 7.00 -2.26 -29.76
N TYR A 220 5.94 -1.53 -29.42
CA TYR A 220 4.57 -2.02 -29.56
C TYR A 220 4.15 -2.18 -31.02
N GLY A 221 4.55 -1.28 -31.92
CA GLY A 221 4.27 -1.44 -33.34
C GLY A 221 4.91 -2.70 -33.93
N ARG A 222 6.16 -3.00 -33.57
CA ARG A 222 6.84 -4.25 -33.98
C ARG A 222 6.15 -5.48 -33.44
N ILE A 223 5.66 -5.43 -32.19
CA ILE A 223 4.88 -6.53 -31.62
C ILE A 223 3.59 -6.73 -32.42
N PHE A 224 2.79 -5.68 -32.60
CA PHE A 224 1.48 -5.79 -33.26
C PHE A 224 1.62 -6.30 -34.70
N SER A 225 2.56 -5.74 -35.48
CA SER A 225 2.84 -6.21 -36.84
C SER A 225 3.42 -7.62 -36.87
N GLY A 226 4.29 -7.97 -35.93
CA GLY A 226 4.94 -9.27 -35.83
C GLY A 226 4.05 -10.40 -35.31
N THR A 227 2.90 -10.10 -34.71
CA THR A 227 1.96 -11.14 -34.23
C THR A 227 1.24 -11.88 -35.36
N GLY A 228 1.07 -11.22 -36.52
CA GLY A 228 0.20 -11.68 -37.60
C GLY A 228 -1.29 -11.72 -37.24
N TYR A 229 -1.71 -11.11 -36.13
CA TYR A 229 -3.11 -11.07 -35.71
C TYR A 229 -3.90 -9.91 -36.31
N PHE A 230 -3.20 -8.86 -36.76
CA PHE A 230 -3.81 -7.61 -37.18
C PHE A 230 -3.30 -7.21 -38.56
N ASP A 231 -4.21 -6.68 -39.36
CA ASP A 231 -3.87 -5.85 -40.52
C ASP A 231 -3.62 -4.42 -40.00
N MET A 232 -2.38 -3.95 -40.14
CA MET A 232 -1.91 -2.71 -39.51
C MET A 232 -2.43 -1.44 -40.19
N ASP A 233 -2.86 -1.53 -41.46
CA ASP A 233 -3.38 -0.42 -42.26
C ASP A 233 -4.92 -0.38 -42.26
N LYS A 234 -5.55 -1.41 -41.71
CA LYS A 234 -6.99 -1.50 -41.57
C LYS A 234 -7.48 -0.64 -40.39
N PRO A 235 -8.47 0.26 -40.59
CA PRO A 235 -9.07 0.99 -39.47
C PRO A 235 -9.72 0.07 -38.45
N ILE A 236 -9.61 0.39 -37.15
CA ILE A 236 -10.14 -0.45 -36.07
C ILE A 236 -11.65 -0.68 -36.20
N ALA A 237 -12.43 0.30 -36.68
CA ALA A 237 -13.87 0.14 -36.93
C ALA A 237 -14.21 -1.01 -37.91
N LYS A 238 -13.26 -1.40 -38.77
CA LYS A 238 -13.42 -2.52 -39.71
C LYS A 238 -12.90 -3.85 -39.17
N PHE A 239 -12.31 -3.87 -37.98
CA PHE A 239 -11.80 -5.10 -37.37
C PHE A 239 -12.93 -6.12 -37.19
N THR A 240 -12.62 -7.38 -37.45
CA THR A 240 -13.50 -8.48 -37.09
C THR A 240 -13.61 -8.57 -35.57
N LYS A 241 -14.70 -9.20 -35.08
CA LYS A 241 -14.85 -9.45 -33.64
C LYS A 241 -13.67 -10.19 -33.03
N LYS A 242 -13.00 -11.06 -33.82
CA LYS A 242 -11.81 -11.79 -33.39
C LYS A 242 -10.60 -10.86 -33.28
N GLU A 243 -10.33 -10.04 -34.30
CA GLU A 243 -9.25 -9.05 -34.29
C GLU A 243 -9.42 -8.08 -33.12
N LEU A 244 -10.61 -7.51 -32.92
CA LEU A 244 -10.86 -6.59 -31.81
C LEU A 244 -10.71 -7.27 -30.44
N ARG A 245 -11.21 -8.50 -30.29
CA ARG A 245 -11.01 -9.27 -29.05
C ARG A 245 -9.54 -9.58 -28.81
N ASP A 246 -8.79 -9.93 -29.85
CA ASP A 246 -7.38 -10.26 -29.74
C ASP A 246 -6.54 -9.01 -29.42
N LEU A 247 -6.93 -7.83 -29.92
CA LEU A 247 -6.29 -6.55 -29.55
C LEU A 247 -6.56 -6.18 -28.09
N LEU A 248 -7.81 -6.29 -27.64
CA LEU A 248 -8.23 -5.77 -26.34
C LEU A 248 -8.03 -6.75 -25.19
N TYR A 249 -8.39 -8.03 -25.36
CA TYR A 249 -8.62 -8.97 -24.25
C TYR A 249 -7.81 -10.26 -24.32
N ARG A 250 -6.89 -10.41 -25.28
CA ARG A 250 -6.17 -11.67 -25.45
C ARG A 250 -5.38 -12.06 -24.21
N GLU A 251 -5.50 -13.34 -23.83
CA GLU A 251 -4.70 -13.92 -22.75
C GLU A 251 -3.21 -13.99 -23.12
N PRO A 252 -2.30 -13.96 -22.12
CA PRO A 252 -0.86 -14.03 -22.35
C PRO A 252 -0.46 -15.23 -23.21
N THR A 253 -0.07 -14.97 -24.46
CA THR A 253 0.29 -15.97 -25.46
C THR A 253 1.74 -15.78 -25.88
N LYS A 254 2.54 -16.86 -25.86
CA LYS A 254 3.91 -16.80 -26.37
C LYS A 254 3.90 -16.60 -27.89
N ILE A 255 4.65 -15.60 -28.35
CA ILE A 255 4.87 -15.30 -29.75
C ILE A 255 6.36 -15.09 -30.01
N LYS A 256 6.76 -15.18 -31.27
CA LYS A 256 8.13 -14.91 -31.71
C LYS A 256 8.09 -13.79 -32.73
N VAL A 257 8.73 -12.66 -32.39
CA VAL A 257 8.80 -11.48 -33.25
C VAL A 257 10.27 -11.14 -33.44
N GLU A 258 10.70 -10.97 -34.70
CA GLU A 258 12.09 -10.61 -35.04
C GLU A 258 13.15 -11.51 -34.36
N GLY A 259 12.84 -12.80 -34.17
CA GLY A 259 13.74 -13.76 -33.52
C GLY A 259 13.70 -13.77 -31.99
N ILE A 260 12.96 -12.86 -31.35
CA ILE A 260 12.82 -12.76 -29.88
C ILE A 260 11.54 -13.47 -29.44
N ASN A 261 11.67 -14.37 -28.46
CA ASN A 261 10.51 -15.00 -27.80
C ASN A 261 9.93 -14.03 -26.77
N LEU A 262 8.66 -13.66 -26.93
CA LEU A 262 7.97 -12.75 -26.01
C LEU A 262 6.53 -13.22 -25.76
N THR A 263 5.86 -12.61 -24.80
CA THR A 263 4.46 -12.93 -24.48
C THR A 263 3.60 -11.74 -24.88
N TYR A 264 2.70 -11.96 -25.83
CA TYR A 264 1.68 -11.01 -26.22
C TYR A 264 0.48 -11.13 -25.30
N GLU A 265 -0.02 -10.02 -24.79
CA GLU A 265 -1.26 -9.93 -24.05
C GLU A 265 -2.06 -8.74 -24.57
N GLY A 266 -3.38 -8.82 -24.50
CA GLY A 266 -4.26 -7.75 -24.92
C GLY A 266 -3.98 -6.44 -24.18
N VAL A 267 -4.38 -5.33 -24.79
CA VAL A 267 -4.16 -3.99 -24.26
C VAL A 267 -4.79 -3.80 -22.88
N ILE A 268 -6.00 -4.30 -22.64
CA ILE A 268 -6.70 -4.14 -21.35
C ILE A 268 -5.98 -4.91 -20.23
N PRO A 269 -5.69 -6.23 -20.36
CA PRO A 269 -4.88 -6.95 -19.39
C PRO A 269 -3.52 -6.28 -19.11
N LYS A 270 -2.90 -5.69 -20.14
CA LYS A 270 -1.63 -4.95 -19.99
C LYS A 270 -1.79 -3.69 -19.15
N ILE A 271 -2.81 -2.88 -19.42
CA ILE A 271 -3.11 -1.66 -18.66
C ILE A 271 -3.46 -2.01 -17.21
N GLN A 272 -4.27 -3.05 -17.00
CA GLN A 272 -4.62 -3.53 -15.66
C GLN A 272 -3.36 -3.88 -14.84
N LYS A 273 -2.41 -4.62 -15.43
CA LYS A 273 -1.17 -5.02 -14.74
C LYS A 273 -0.18 -3.86 -14.54
N SER A 274 -0.06 -2.95 -15.51
CA SER A 274 0.99 -1.92 -15.52
C SER A 274 0.58 -0.60 -14.87
N MET A 275 -0.68 -0.19 -15.02
CA MET A 275 -1.21 1.09 -14.57
C MET A 275 -2.17 0.96 -13.39
N LEU A 276 -3.02 -0.09 -13.36
CA LEU A 276 -4.08 -0.23 -12.35
C LEU A 276 -3.71 -1.12 -11.16
N SER A 277 -2.52 -1.72 -11.17
CA SER A 277 -1.95 -2.43 -10.01
C SER A 277 -1.39 -1.47 -8.96
N LYS A 278 -1.24 -0.20 -9.32
CA LYS A 278 -0.75 0.89 -8.47
C LYS A 278 -1.90 1.81 -8.12
N ASP A 279 -1.73 2.57 -7.06
CA ASP A 279 -2.64 3.68 -6.75
C ASP A 279 -2.58 4.74 -7.87
N VAL A 280 -3.75 5.20 -8.31
CA VAL A 280 -3.92 6.21 -9.36
C VAL A 280 -3.23 7.53 -8.99
N ASP A 281 -3.24 7.88 -7.70
CA ASP A 281 -2.59 9.10 -7.20
C ASP A 281 -1.06 9.04 -7.26
N ALA A 282 -0.48 7.84 -7.34
CA ALA A 282 0.97 7.63 -7.45
C ALA A 282 1.47 7.52 -8.90
N LEU A 283 0.57 7.60 -9.89
CA LEU A 283 0.92 7.55 -11.31
C LEU A 283 1.51 8.89 -11.78
N GLN A 284 2.30 8.84 -12.85
CA GLN A 284 2.77 10.06 -13.52
C GLN A 284 1.57 10.87 -14.03
N PRO A 285 1.63 12.22 -14.04
CA PRO A 285 0.45 13.05 -14.30
C PRO A 285 -0.31 12.72 -15.60
N HIS A 286 0.42 12.44 -16.68
CA HIS A 286 -0.19 12.09 -17.97
C HIS A 286 -0.82 10.68 -17.98
N VAL A 287 -0.26 9.74 -17.21
CA VAL A 287 -0.82 8.38 -17.05
C VAL A 287 -2.06 8.44 -16.17
N ARG A 288 -2.01 9.20 -15.08
CA ARG A 288 -3.16 9.47 -14.21
C ARG A 288 -4.33 10.05 -15.00
N ALA A 289 -4.08 11.13 -15.77
CA ALA A 289 -5.11 11.76 -16.60
C ALA A 289 -5.72 10.79 -17.63
N PHE A 290 -4.91 9.88 -18.18
CA PHE A 290 -5.41 8.82 -19.04
C PHE A 290 -6.30 7.83 -18.27
N VAL A 291 -5.86 7.36 -17.09
CA VAL A 291 -6.63 6.40 -16.27
C VAL A 291 -7.96 7.01 -15.82
N GLU A 292 -7.97 8.25 -15.32
CA GLU A 292 -9.19 8.94 -14.87
C GLU A 292 -10.22 9.13 -16.00
N ARG A 293 -9.74 9.26 -17.25
CA ARG A 293 -10.61 9.36 -18.44
C ARG A 293 -11.07 8.00 -18.95
N ALA A 294 -10.18 7.02 -19.01
CA ALA A 294 -10.40 5.75 -19.70
C ALA A 294 -10.95 4.65 -18.82
N VAL A 295 -10.88 4.80 -17.49
CA VAL A 295 -11.29 3.78 -16.53
C VAL A 295 -12.39 4.33 -15.64
N THR A 296 -13.55 3.69 -15.70
CA THR A 296 -14.60 3.90 -14.70
C THR A 296 -14.44 2.87 -13.60
N PHE A 297 -14.19 3.37 -12.39
CA PHE A 297 -14.17 2.54 -11.19
C PHE A 297 -15.60 2.31 -10.75
N THR A 298 -16.10 1.10 -10.96
CA THR A 298 -17.42 0.70 -10.49
C THR A 298 -17.28 -0.24 -9.31
N THR A 299 -18.23 -0.18 -8.38
CA THR A 299 -18.30 -1.14 -7.27
C THR A 299 -18.39 -2.56 -7.85
N CYS A 300 -17.54 -3.47 -7.36
CA CYS A 300 -17.51 -4.84 -7.86
C CYS A 300 -18.88 -5.51 -7.61
N PRO A 301 -19.60 -6.00 -8.65
CA PRO A 301 -20.94 -6.55 -8.48
C PRO A 301 -20.96 -7.83 -7.63
N ASP A 302 -19.88 -8.61 -7.66
CA ASP A 302 -19.82 -9.92 -6.99
C ASP A 302 -19.67 -9.77 -5.48
N CYS A 303 -18.93 -8.76 -5.04
CA CYS A 303 -18.66 -8.51 -3.63
C CYS A 303 -19.34 -7.25 -3.09
N ASP A 304 -20.00 -6.46 -3.93
CA ASP A 304 -20.60 -5.17 -3.57
C ASP A 304 -19.63 -4.27 -2.80
N GLY A 305 -18.39 -4.15 -3.30
CA GLY A 305 -17.36 -3.32 -2.66
C GLY A 305 -16.67 -3.92 -1.45
N THR A 306 -17.19 -5.01 -0.87
CA THR A 306 -16.67 -5.61 0.37
C THR A 306 -15.27 -6.22 0.26
N ARG A 307 -14.76 -6.40 -0.97
CA ARG A 307 -13.46 -7.04 -1.29
C ARG A 307 -13.40 -8.54 -0.98
N LEU A 308 -14.44 -9.10 -0.39
CA LEU A 308 -14.45 -10.44 0.17
C LEU A 308 -15.24 -11.43 -0.69
N SER A 309 -14.85 -12.69 -0.62
CA SER A 309 -15.53 -13.81 -1.27
C SER A 309 -16.94 -14.00 -0.70
N LYS A 310 -17.79 -14.73 -1.43
CA LYS A 310 -19.15 -15.04 -0.98
C LYS A 310 -19.11 -15.91 0.27
N GLU A 311 -18.15 -16.83 0.32
CA GLU A 311 -17.90 -17.74 1.44
C GLU A 311 -17.53 -16.94 2.69
N ALA A 312 -16.55 -16.03 2.61
CA ALA A 312 -16.13 -15.18 3.73
C ALA A 312 -17.29 -14.34 4.30
N ARG A 313 -18.17 -13.83 3.44
CA ARG A 313 -19.38 -13.07 3.85
C ARG A 313 -20.52 -13.94 4.38
N SER A 314 -20.50 -15.25 4.12
CA SER A 314 -21.51 -16.16 4.65
C SER A 314 -21.33 -16.41 6.15
N SER A 315 -20.09 -16.34 6.65
CA SER A 315 -19.76 -16.54 8.06
C SER A 315 -20.05 -15.29 8.89
N LYS A 316 -20.83 -15.49 9.95
CA LYS A 316 -21.38 -14.41 10.77
C LYS A 316 -21.13 -14.62 12.25
N ILE A 317 -20.98 -13.50 12.95
CA ILE A 317 -21.05 -13.39 14.40
C ILE A 317 -22.18 -12.40 14.70
N ASN A 318 -23.12 -12.77 15.58
CA ASN A 318 -24.25 -11.91 15.95
C ASN A 318 -24.99 -11.31 14.72
N GLY A 319 -25.20 -12.12 13.68
CA GLY A 319 -25.90 -11.74 12.46
C GLY A 319 -25.09 -10.92 11.44
N LYS A 320 -23.85 -10.53 11.76
CA LYS A 320 -22.98 -9.70 10.90
C LYS A 320 -21.77 -10.47 10.42
N ASN A 321 -21.41 -10.30 9.15
CA ASN A 321 -20.19 -10.86 8.59
C ASN A 321 -19.01 -9.88 8.78
N ILE A 322 -17.80 -10.32 8.45
CA ILE A 322 -16.59 -9.50 8.64
C ILE A 322 -16.59 -8.21 7.81
N ALA A 323 -17.21 -8.20 6.62
CA ALA A 323 -17.34 -6.99 5.82
C ALA A 323 -18.27 -5.97 6.49
N ASP A 324 -19.40 -6.44 7.05
CA ASP A 324 -20.39 -5.58 7.71
C ASP A 324 -19.76 -4.83 8.89
N VAL A 325 -18.93 -5.49 9.68
CA VAL A 325 -18.26 -4.88 10.84
C VAL A 325 -17.08 -4.00 10.44
N CYS A 326 -16.40 -4.32 9.33
CA CYS A 326 -15.36 -3.46 8.76
C CYS A 326 -15.91 -2.15 8.16
N ALA A 327 -17.20 -2.11 7.81
CA ALA A 327 -17.88 -0.91 7.29
C ALA A 327 -18.43 0.00 8.41
N MET A 328 -18.38 -0.42 9.67
CA MET A 328 -18.87 0.37 10.80
C MET A 328 -17.97 1.55 11.13
N GLN A 329 -18.56 2.56 11.77
CA GLN A 329 -17.78 3.51 12.55
C GLN A 329 -17.02 2.77 13.67
N ILE A 330 -15.82 3.25 13.99
CA ILE A 330 -14.96 2.61 14.99
C ILE A 330 -15.63 2.57 16.37
N SER A 331 -16.42 3.59 16.73
CA SER A 331 -17.24 3.61 17.95
C SER A 331 -18.22 2.44 18.01
N ASP A 332 -18.97 2.24 16.92
CA ASP A 332 -20.02 1.23 16.84
C ASP A 332 -19.41 -0.17 16.80
N LEU A 333 -18.27 -0.32 16.13
CA LEU A 333 -17.49 -1.55 16.15
C LEU A 333 -17.00 -1.88 17.57
N ALA A 334 -16.50 -0.89 18.30
CA ALA A 334 -16.03 -1.09 19.68
C ALA A 334 -17.16 -1.57 20.59
N ASP A 335 -18.37 -1.03 20.43
CA ASP A 335 -19.54 -1.48 21.18
C ASP A 335 -20.04 -2.85 20.72
N TRP A 336 -19.92 -3.20 19.44
CA TRP A 336 -20.25 -4.53 18.93
C TRP A 336 -19.30 -5.63 19.41
N VAL A 337 -18.02 -5.30 19.66
CA VAL A 337 -17.01 -6.24 20.16
C VAL A 337 -17.12 -6.52 21.66
N ARG A 338 -17.67 -5.58 22.44
CA ARG A 338 -17.85 -5.69 23.89
C ARG A 338 -18.97 -6.65 24.28
#